data_AF-A0A259FB62-F1
#
_entry.id   AF-A0A259FB62-F1
#
_cell.length_a   1.000
_cell.length_b   1.000
_cell.length_c   1.000
_cell.angle_alpha   90.00
_cell.angle_beta   90.00
_cell.angle_gamma   90.00
#
_symmetry.space_group_name_H-M   'P 1'
#
loop_
_entity.id
_entity.type
_entity.pdbx_description
1 polymer ?
#
loop_
_entity_poly.entity_id
_entity_poly.type
_entity_poly.pdbx_seq_one_letter_code
_entity_poly.pdbx_strand_id
1 'polypeptide(L)'
;MWRLEEDIERYIDEQSLSLAQSDSTFAVPHRIAVSYNEAGRLSDGGESVDNVPMSDEHASWLQEFVNEHYHPEPKKRHRPASFKGADRSAED
;
A
#
# COMPACT_ATOMS: atom_id res chain seq x y z
N MET A 1 1.78 -10.74 -17.89
CA MET A 1 1.76 -9.62 -18.85
C MET A 1 0.47 -8.86 -18.60
N TRP A 2 0.48 -7.93 -17.64
CA TRP A 2 -0.69 -7.11 -17.29
C TRP A 2 -0.56 -5.78 -18.03
N ARG A 3 -1.43 -5.63 -19.04
CA ARG A 3 -1.76 -4.45 -19.87
C ARG A 3 -2.06 -3.19 -19.03
N LEU A 4 -1.92 -1.94 -19.51
CA LEU A 4 -1.73 -1.37 -20.86
C LEU A 4 -0.91 -0.07 -20.71
N GLU A 5 0.16 0.05 -21.49
CA GLU A 5 1.03 1.23 -21.60
C GLU A 5 0.46 2.29 -22.57
N GLU A 6 -0.80 2.16 -23.00
CA GLU A 6 -1.25 2.81 -24.25
C GLU A 6 -2.21 4.01 -24.08
N ASP A 7 -2.81 4.23 -22.90
CA ASP A 7 -3.80 5.32 -22.68
C ASP A 7 -3.34 6.31 -21.60
N ILE A 8 -2.13 6.85 -21.72
CA ILE A 8 -1.63 7.89 -20.80
C ILE A 8 -2.57 9.10 -20.78
N GLU A 9 -3.21 9.38 -21.92
CA GLU A 9 -4.19 10.47 -22.14
C GLU A 9 -5.39 10.41 -21.19
N ARG A 10 -5.68 9.23 -20.63
CA ARG A 10 -6.82 9.06 -19.73
C ARG A 10 -6.54 9.52 -18.30
N TYR A 11 -5.28 9.62 -17.91
CA TYR A 11 -4.88 9.78 -16.51
C TYR A 11 -3.98 10.98 -16.25
N ILE A 12 -3.40 11.59 -17.28
CA ILE A 12 -2.65 12.85 -17.17
C ILE A 12 -3.54 14.03 -17.57
N ASP A 13 -3.34 15.18 -16.94
CA ASP A 13 -4.07 16.39 -17.32
C ASP A 13 -3.63 16.92 -18.70
N GLU A 14 -4.43 17.83 -19.26
CA GLU A 14 -4.20 18.39 -20.60
C GLU A 14 -2.84 19.09 -20.73
N GLN A 15 -2.36 19.73 -19.66
CA GLN A 15 -1.06 20.41 -19.66
C GLN A 15 0.08 19.39 -19.74
N SER A 16 0.00 18.33 -18.94
CA SER A 16 0.95 17.23 -18.87
C SER A 16 0.95 16.40 -20.16
N LEU A 17 -0.19 16.28 -20.84
CA LEU A 17 -0.29 15.57 -22.11
C LEU A 17 0.57 16.22 -23.20
N SER A 18 0.52 17.54 -23.32
CA SER A 18 1.34 18.27 -24.29
C SER A 18 2.84 18.07 -24.06
N LEU A 19 3.24 17.98 -22.78
CA LEU A 19 4.62 17.75 -22.37
C LEU A 19 5.05 16.32 -22.67
N ALA A 20 4.22 15.32 -22.32
CA ALA A 20 4.48 13.91 -22.60
C ALA A 20 4.58 13.62 -24.10
N GLN A 21 3.82 14.31 -24.95
CA GLN A 21 3.89 14.16 -26.41
C GLN A 21 5.12 14.81 -27.05
N SER A 22 5.67 15.86 -26.41
CA SER A 22 6.81 16.62 -26.96
C SER A 22 8.16 16.11 -26.47
N ASP A 23 8.21 15.41 -25.33
CA ASP A 23 9.43 14.85 -24.75
C ASP A 23 9.27 13.35 -24.46
N SER A 24 9.97 12.52 -25.23
CA SER A 24 9.96 11.05 -25.06
C SER A 24 10.64 10.56 -23.79
N THR A 25 11.32 11.45 -23.05
CA THR A 25 11.95 11.15 -21.76
C THR A 25 11.09 11.55 -20.56
N PHE A 26 9.90 12.12 -20.81
CA PHE A 26 8.97 12.48 -19.75
C PHE A 26 8.57 11.26 -18.93
N ALA A 27 8.67 11.35 -17.59
CA ALA A 27 8.31 10.27 -16.71
C ALA A 27 6.78 10.15 -16.61
N VAL A 28 6.24 9.01 -17.01
CA VAL A 28 4.80 8.73 -16.95
C VAL A 28 4.48 7.83 -15.75
N PRO A 29 3.58 8.23 -14.85
CA PRO A 29 3.16 7.38 -13.75
C PRO A 29 2.33 6.20 -14.27
N HIS A 30 2.80 4.98 -14.05
CA HIS A 30 2.11 3.76 -14.49
C HIS A 30 1.15 3.17 -13.46
N ARG A 31 1.42 3.40 -12.16
CA ARG A 31 0.60 2.87 -11.05
C ARG A 31 0.57 3.85 -9.89
N ILE A 32 -0.57 3.88 -9.21
CA ILE A 32 -0.75 4.56 -7.93
C ILE A 32 -1.23 3.51 -6.94
N ALA A 33 -0.55 3.40 -5.80
CA ALA A 33 -0.90 2.47 -4.74
C ALA A 33 -0.63 3.07 -3.37
N VAL A 34 -1.53 2.80 -2.42
CA VAL A 34 -1.36 3.18 -1.00
C VAL A 34 -0.68 2.09 -0.17
N SER A 35 -0.36 0.94 -0.79
CA SER A 35 0.25 -0.22 -0.13
C SER A 35 1.76 -0.11 -0.10
N TYR A 36 2.32 0.02 1.10
CA TYR A 36 3.76 0.00 1.32
C TYR A 36 4.42 -1.30 0.81
N ASN A 37 3.75 -2.44 1.00
CA ASN A 37 4.28 -3.73 0.57
C ASN A 37 4.34 -3.85 -0.96
N GLU A 38 3.38 -3.26 -1.68
CA GLU A 38 3.39 -3.24 -3.14
C GLU A 38 4.50 -2.33 -3.66
N ALA A 39 4.63 -1.13 -3.09
CA ALA A 39 5.72 -0.20 -3.39
C ALA A 39 7.11 -0.84 -3.18
N GLY A 40 7.28 -1.57 -2.07
CA GLY A 40 8.51 -2.31 -1.78
C GLY A 40 8.81 -3.40 -2.82
N ARG A 41 7.81 -4.20 -3.19
CA ARG A 41 7.96 -5.24 -4.22
C ARG A 41 8.33 -4.68 -5.60
N LEU A 42 7.76 -3.53 -5.97
CA LEU A 42 8.10 -2.84 -7.21
C LEU A 42 9.55 -2.33 -7.17
N SER A 43 9.93 -1.70 -6.05
CA SER A 43 11.30 -1.21 -5.84
C SER A 43 12.33 -2.35 -5.88
N ASP A 44 12.05 -3.47 -5.20
CA ASP A 44 12.90 -4.66 -5.21
C ASP A 44 12.98 -5.30 -6.61
N GLY A 45 11.95 -5.12 -7.43
CA GLY A 45 11.90 -5.52 -8.84
C GLY A 45 12.67 -4.60 -9.80
N GLY A 46 13.21 -3.48 -9.30
CA GLY A 46 13.95 -2.50 -10.11
C GLY A 46 13.08 -1.42 -10.75
N GLU A 47 11.79 -1.34 -10.40
CA GLU A 47 10.91 -0.27 -10.87
C GLU A 47 11.20 1.05 -10.14
N SER A 48 10.94 2.19 -10.82
CA SER A 48 11.00 3.51 -10.17
C SER A 48 9.75 3.75 -9.35
N VAL A 49 9.92 4.04 -8.06
CA VAL A 49 8.82 4.26 -7.12
C VAL A 49 9.02 5.58 -6.40
N ASP A 50 8.21 6.57 -6.77
CA ASP A 50 8.20 7.88 -6.14
C ASP A 50 7.08 8.00 -5.11
N ASN A 51 7.35 8.72 -4.02
CA ASN A 51 6.34 9.04 -3.01
C ASN A 51 5.73 10.41 -3.30
N VAL A 52 4.41 10.50 -3.26
CA VAL A 52 3.66 11.75 -3.39
C VAL A 52 2.78 11.94 -2.16
N PRO A 53 2.69 13.16 -1.60
CA PRO A 53 1.77 13.45 -0.52
C PRO A 53 0.33 13.08 -0.90
N MET A 54 -0.34 12.32 -0.03
CA MET A 54 -1.76 12.01 -0.20
C MET A 54 -2.60 13.26 0.07
N SER A 55 -3.61 13.52 -0.76
CA SER A 55 -4.56 14.60 -0.49
C SER A 55 -5.45 14.26 0.71
N ASP A 56 -5.97 15.29 1.37
CA ASP A 56 -6.85 15.12 2.55
C ASP A 56 -8.10 14.28 2.23
N GLU A 57 -8.65 14.43 1.03
CA GLU A 57 -9.80 13.64 0.54
C GLU A 57 -9.48 12.14 0.49
N HIS A 58 -8.37 11.77 -0.17
CA HIS A 58 -7.95 10.37 -0.27
C HIS A 58 -7.55 9.79 1.09
N ALA A 59 -6.93 10.60 1.95
CA ALA A 59 -6.57 10.19 3.30
C ALA A 59 -7.82 9.89 4.14
N SER A 60 -8.86 10.73 4.06
CA SER A 60 -10.13 10.51 4.75
C SER A 60 -10.81 9.23 4.24
N TRP A 61 -10.88 9.04 2.93
CA TRP A 61 -11.45 7.83 2.33
C TRP A 61 -10.71 6.56 2.77
N LEU A 62 -9.37 6.58 2.75
CA LEU A 62 -8.55 5.45 3.18
C LEU A 62 -8.75 5.16 4.67
N GLN A 63 -8.85 6.21 5.49
CA GLN A 63 -9.08 6.08 6.92
C GLN A 63 -10.43 5.41 7.21
N GLU A 64 -11.50 5.78 6.50
CA GLU A 64 -12.81 5.13 6.62
C GLU A 64 -12.75 3.65 6.27
N PHE A 65 -12.14 3.30 5.14
CA PHE A 65 -11.96 1.92 4.71
C PHE A 65 -11.17 1.09 5.73
N VAL A 66 -10.05 1.64 6.24
CA VAL A 66 -9.22 0.97 7.24
C VAL A 66 -10.00 0.78 8.54
N ASN A 67 -10.76 1.77 8.99
CA ASN A 67 -11.59 1.66 10.19
C ASN A 67 -12.65 0.56 10.08
N GLU A 68 -13.25 0.39 8.89
CA GLU A 68 -14.28 -0.61 8.67
C GLU A 68 -13.72 -2.04 8.54
N HIS A 69 -12.55 -2.20 7.90
CA HIS A 69 -12.08 -3.54 7.50
C HIS A 69 -10.86 -4.04 8.26
N TYR A 70 -10.01 -3.16 8.78
CA TYR A 70 -8.77 -3.56 9.43
C TYR A 70 -8.99 -3.90 10.91
N HIS A 71 -9.07 -5.21 11.18
CA HIS A 71 -9.18 -5.76 12.52
C HIS A 71 -7.88 -6.48 12.89
N PRO A 72 -6.88 -5.78 13.47
CA PRO A 72 -5.62 -6.41 13.81
C PRO A 72 -5.87 -7.53 14.82
N GLU A 73 -5.27 -8.71 14.58
CA GLU A 73 -5.40 -9.81 15.53
C GLU A 73 -4.89 -9.39 16.91
N PRO A 74 -5.66 -9.62 17.98
CA PRO A 74 -5.20 -9.36 19.33
C PRO A 74 -3.90 -10.10 19.59
N LYS A 75 -2.83 -9.37 19.91
CA LYS A 75 -1.54 -9.97 20.26
C LYS A 75 -1.71 -10.93 21.42
N LYS A 76 -1.69 -12.24 21.14
CA LYS A 76 -1.68 -13.26 22.19
C LYS A 76 -0.33 -13.18 22.90
N ARG A 77 -0.36 -12.91 24.22
CA ARG A 77 0.84 -13.07 25.05
C ARG A 77 1.36 -14.48 24.87
N HIS A 78 2.58 -14.62 24.36
CA HIS A 78 3.25 -15.90 24.26
C HIS A 78 3.46 -16.41 25.69
N ARG A 79 2.66 -17.39 26.11
CA ARG A 79 2.87 -18.06 27.39
C ARG A 79 4.20 -18.81 27.28
N PRO A 80 5.16 -18.61 28.20
CA PRO A 80 6.38 -19.39 28.23
C PRO A 80 6.06 -20.88 28.18
N ALA A 81 6.88 -21.67 27.49
CA ALA A 81 6.66 -23.12 27.37
C ALA A 81 6.58 -23.82 28.75
N SER A 82 7.22 -23.24 29.78
CA SER A 82 7.13 -23.67 31.18
C SER A 82 5.74 -23.56 31.81
N PHE A 83 4.80 -22.85 31.16
CA PHE A 83 3.41 -22.73 31.62
C PHE A 83 2.46 -23.75 30.96
N LYS A 84 2.94 -24.56 30.00
CA LYS A 84 2.18 -25.71 29.46
C LYS A 84 2.32 -26.87 30.45
N GLY A 85 1.32 -27.06 31.31
CA GLY A 85 1.26 -28.18 32.25
C GLY A 85 1.30 -27.81 33.74
N ALA A 86 1.31 -26.52 34.08
CA ALA A 86 1.12 -26.10 35.46
C ALA A 86 -0.37 -26.25 35.83
N ASP A 87 -0.77 -27.42 36.34
CA ASP A 87 -2.03 -27.61 37.03
C ASP A 87 -1.96 -26.83 38.34
N ARG A 88 -2.67 -25.69 38.38
CA ARG A 88 -3.00 -25.04 39.65
C ARG A 88 -4.39 -25.53 39.99
N SER A 89 -4.46 -26.71 40.58
CA SER A 89 -5.64 -27.10 41.33
C SER A 89 -5.88 -25.97 42.33
N ALA A 90 -7.06 -25.36 42.29
CA ALA A 90 -7.42 -24.30 43.22
C ALA A 90 -7.29 -24.89 44.64
N GLU A 91 -6.36 -24.37 45.44
CA GLU A 91 -6.34 -24.62 46.88
C GLU A 91 -7.68 -24.16 47.47
N ASP A 92 -8.22 -24.99 48.37
CA ASP A 92 -9.51 -24.85 49.10
C ASP A 92 -9.81 -23.43 49.62
#